data_AF-A0A5B6Z194-F1
#
_entry.id   AF-A0A5B6Z194-F1
#
_cell.length_a   1.000
_cell.length_b   1.000
_cell.length_c   1.000
_cell.angle_alpha   90.00
_cell.angle_beta   90.00
_cell.angle_gamma   90.00
#
_symmetry.space_group_name_H-M   'P 1'
#
loop_
_entity.id
_entity.type
_entity.pdbx_description
1 polymer ?
#
loop_
_entity_poly.entity_id
_entity_poly.type
_entity_poly.pdbx_seq_one_letter_code
_entity_poly.pdbx_strand_id
1 'polypeptide(L)'
;MTEIIVQALERTGQRGIINKGWGGLGNLAEPKDFVYLLDNCPHDWLFLRCAAVVHHGGAGTTAAGLKAACPTTVVPFFGDQPFWGERVHARGVGPPPIPVDEFSLEKLVAAIQFMLNPSVKERAVQLAEAIKNEDGVTGAVKAFRKHFTLKNLEPEPEPEPEPEQLPPRSSLLSIRHCFGCS
;
A
#
# COMPACT_ATOMS: atom_id res chain seq x y z
N MET A 1 -13.98 16.88 -11.26
CA MET A 1 -12.55 16.49 -11.27
C MET A 1 -12.10 15.98 -12.65
N THR A 2 -12.72 14.96 -13.23
CA THR A 2 -12.35 14.42 -14.56
C THR A 2 -12.21 15.50 -15.64
N GLU A 3 -13.21 16.38 -15.77
CA GLU A 3 -13.20 17.48 -16.74
C GLU A 3 -11.98 18.39 -16.59
N ILE A 4 -11.65 18.77 -15.34
CA ILE A 4 -10.47 19.57 -15.01
C ILE A 4 -9.18 18.85 -15.41
N ILE A 5 -9.08 17.53 -15.20
CA ILE A 5 -7.91 16.74 -15.57
C ILE A 5 -7.72 16.75 -17.09
N VAL A 6 -8.79 16.52 -17.86
CA VAL A 6 -8.73 16.51 -19.32
C VAL A 6 -8.38 17.89 -19.87
N GLN A 7 -9.00 18.95 -19.35
CA GLN A 7 -8.65 20.31 -19.74
C GLN A 7 -7.19 20.68 -19.41
N ALA A 8 -6.66 20.21 -18.27
CA ALA A 8 -5.27 20.46 -17.92
C ALA A 8 -4.30 19.74 -18.86
N LEU A 9 -4.61 18.49 -19.23
CA LEU A 9 -3.83 17.73 -20.23
C LEU A 9 -3.84 18.43 -21.59
N GLU A 10 -5.00 18.89 -22.04
CA GLU A 10 -5.14 19.64 -23.29
C GLU A 10 -4.33 20.95 -23.26
N ARG A 11 -4.47 21.76 -22.20
CA ARG A 11 -3.74 23.03 -22.03
C ARG A 11 -2.22 22.85 -21.96
N THR A 12 -1.77 21.71 -21.45
CA THR A 12 -0.33 21.40 -21.33
C THR A 12 0.21 20.60 -22.52
N GLY A 13 -0.64 20.26 -23.49
CA GLY A 13 -0.27 19.48 -24.67
C GLY A 13 0.16 18.05 -24.34
N GLN A 14 -0.29 17.49 -23.21
CA GLN A 14 0.12 16.18 -22.74
C GLN A 14 -0.93 15.11 -23.02
N ARG A 15 -0.46 13.91 -23.34
CA ARG A 15 -1.29 12.71 -23.28
C ARG A 15 -1.42 12.26 -21.82
N GLY A 16 -2.58 11.74 -21.46
CA GLY A 16 -2.86 11.28 -20.11
C GLY A 16 -3.42 9.87 -20.06
N ILE A 17 -3.07 9.17 -18.99
CA ILE A 17 -3.73 7.93 -18.59
C ILE A 17 -4.52 8.24 -17.33
N ILE A 18 -5.84 8.02 -17.37
CA ILE A 18 -6.72 8.23 -16.22
C ILE A 18 -7.13 6.86 -15.71
N ASN A 19 -6.67 6.51 -14.51
CA ASN A 19 -7.17 5.34 -13.79
C ASN A 19 -8.55 5.68 -13.23
N LYS A 20 -9.59 4.97 -13.67
CA LYS A 20 -10.98 5.20 -13.20
C LYS A 20 -11.11 4.98 -11.70
N GLY A 21 -10.39 3.97 -11.21
CA GLY A 21 -10.38 3.54 -9.82
C GLY A 21 -11.80 3.38 -9.25
N TRP A 22 -11.89 3.52 -7.93
CA TRP A 22 -13.16 3.44 -7.19
C TRP A 22 -13.84 4.81 -7.07
N GLY A 23 -13.12 5.89 -7.42
CA GLY A 23 -13.59 7.27 -7.32
C GLY A 23 -14.40 7.75 -8.53
N GLY A 24 -14.67 6.88 -9.52
CA GLY A 24 -15.51 7.21 -10.67
C GLY A 24 -14.90 8.25 -11.63
N LEU A 25 -13.57 8.33 -11.70
CA LEU A 25 -12.91 9.17 -12.70
C LEU A 25 -13.12 8.60 -14.12
N GLY A 26 -13.02 9.46 -15.13
CA GLY A 26 -13.07 9.03 -16.53
C GLY A 26 -14.46 9.02 -17.17
N ASN A 27 -15.52 9.48 -16.48
CA ASN A 27 -16.79 9.77 -17.14
C ASN A 27 -16.65 11.02 -18.01
N LEU A 28 -16.48 10.82 -19.32
CA LEU A 28 -16.32 11.87 -20.33
C LEU A 28 -17.53 11.86 -21.27
N ALA A 29 -18.03 13.04 -21.62
CA ALA A 29 -19.12 13.16 -22.60
C ALA A 29 -18.70 12.64 -23.98
N GLU A 30 -17.45 12.91 -24.37
CA GLU A 30 -16.86 12.44 -25.62
C GLU A 30 -15.44 11.91 -25.38
N PRO A 31 -15.04 10.82 -26.06
CA PRO A 31 -13.66 10.35 -26.04
C PRO A 31 -12.69 11.42 -26.55
N LYS A 32 -11.48 11.43 -25.99
CA LYS A 32 -10.37 12.29 -26.43
C LYS A 32 -9.18 11.42 -26.79
N ASP A 33 -8.62 11.58 -27.99
CA ASP A 33 -7.54 10.71 -28.51
C ASP A 33 -6.26 10.73 -27.65
N PHE A 34 -6.03 11.82 -26.91
CA PHE A 34 -4.88 11.98 -26.01
C PHE A 34 -5.14 11.43 -24.59
N VAL A 35 -6.33 10.88 -24.31
CA VAL A 35 -6.70 10.32 -23.00
C VAL A 35 -6.96 8.83 -23.14
N TYR A 36 -6.21 8.03 -22.40
CA TYR A 36 -6.50 6.60 -22.25
C TYR A 36 -7.14 6.34 -20.88
N LEU A 37 -8.36 5.81 -20.88
CA LEU A 37 -9.04 5.39 -19.66
C LEU A 37 -8.61 3.97 -19.30
N LEU A 38 -8.03 3.83 -18.13
CA LEU A 38 -7.49 2.58 -17.62
C LEU A 38 -8.30 2.15 -16.39
N ASP A 39 -8.49 0.84 -16.23
CA ASP A 39 -8.95 0.27 -14.96
C ASP A 39 -7.72 -0.03 -14.08
N ASN A 40 -7.61 -1.24 -13.53
CA ASN A 40 -6.45 -1.61 -12.72
C ASN A 40 -5.23 -1.99 -13.57
N CYS A 41 -4.05 -1.48 -13.19
CA CYS A 41 -2.76 -1.81 -13.81
C CYS A 41 -1.66 -1.80 -12.74
N PRO A 42 -0.65 -2.70 -12.82
CA PRO A 42 0.51 -2.63 -11.95
C PRO A 42 1.26 -1.30 -12.12
N HIS A 43 1.33 -0.51 -11.05
CA HIS A 43 1.95 0.82 -11.07
C HIS A 43 3.47 0.77 -11.26
N ASP A 44 4.13 -0.26 -10.74
CA ASP A 44 5.56 -0.53 -10.93
C ASP A 44 5.92 -0.75 -12.40
N TRP A 45 5.03 -1.38 -13.17
CA TRP A 45 5.17 -1.46 -14.63
C TRP A 45 4.77 -0.14 -15.31
N LEU A 46 3.62 0.43 -14.96
CA LEU A 46 3.08 1.59 -15.67
C LEU A 46 3.96 2.84 -15.53
N PHE A 47 4.38 3.16 -14.30
CA PHE A 47 5.06 4.43 -14.02
C PHE A 47 6.43 4.54 -14.67
N LEU A 48 7.12 3.43 -14.95
CA LEU A 48 8.36 3.43 -15.74
C LEU A 48 8.19 4.01 -17.16
N ARG A 49 6.95 4.13 -17.64
CA ARG A 49 6.58 4.66 -18.96
C ARG A 49 5.91 6.03 -18.88
N CYS A 50 5.77 6.59 -17.67
CA CYS A 50 5.13 7.89 -17.45
C CYS A 50 6.17 9.00 -17.27
N ALA A 51 5.85 10.19 -17.79
CA ALA A 51 6.67 11.38 -17.58
C ALA A 51 6.50 11.93 -16.15
N ALA A 52 5.29 11.88 -15.61
CA ALA A 52 4.92 12.37 -14.28
C ALA A 52 3.69 11.61 -13.75
N VAL A 53 3.41 11.72 -12.45
CA VAL A 53 2.25 11.07 -11.80
C VAL A 53 1.49 12.08 -10.94
N VAL A 54 0.15 12.07 -11.05
CA VAL A 54 -0.76 12.77 -10.14
C VAL A 54 -1.57 11.72 -9.40
N HIS A 55 -1.57 11.75 -8.07
CA HIS A 55 -2.34 10.80 -7.27
C HIS A 55 -2.70 11.37 -5.90
N HIS A 56 -3.51 10.64 -5.13
CA HIS A 56 -4.04 11.13 -3.86
C HIS A 56 -3.05 11.12 -2.68
N GLY A 57 -1.81 10.66 -2.86
CA GLY A 57 -0.81 10.61 -1.77
C GLY A 57 -0.72 9.33 -0.95
N GLY A 58 -1.36 8.21 -1.33
CA GLY A 58 -1.18 6.95 -0.61
C GLY A 58 0.28 6.46 -0.63
N ALA A 59 0.80 6.03 0.52
CA ALA A 59 2.22 5.67 0.72
C ALA A 59 2.82 4.77 -0.38
N GLY A 60 2.10 3.69 -0.73
CA GLY A 60 2.55 2.73 -1.75
C GLY A 60 2.65 3.34 -3.14
N THR A 61 1.67 4.16 -3.55
CA THR A 61 1.68 4.84 -4.85
C THR A 61 2.76 5.91 -4.90
N THR A 62 2.95 6.67 -3.80
CA THR A 62 4.05 7.64 -3.67
C THR A 62 5.39 6.92 -3.87
N ALA A 63 5.62 5.83 -3.13
CA ALA A 63 6.85 5.06 -3.23
C ALA A 63 7.07 4.48 -4.64
N ALA A 64 6.02 3.96 -5.28
CA ALA A 64 6.11 3.43 -6.63
C ALA A 64 6.48 4.51 -7.66
N GLY A 65 5.85 5.69 -7.60
CA GLY A 65 6.14 6.82 -8.50
C GLY A 65 7.57 7.33 -8.33
N LEU A 66 8.02 7.50 -7.08
CA LEU A 66 9.38 7.94 -6.78
C LEU A 66 10.43 6.90 -7.20
N LYS A 67 10.18 5.60 -7.00
CA LYS A 67 11.07 4.52 -7.47
C LYS A 67 11.18 4.49 -9.01
N ALA A 68 10.10 4.83 -9.71
CA ALA A 68 10.10 4.96 -11.18
C ALA A 68 10.73 6.27 -11.67
N ALA A 69 11.32 7.07 -10.77
CA ALA A 69 11.86 8.40 -11.06
C ALA A 69 10.83 9.36 -11.68
N CYS A 70 9.54 9.20 -11.38
CA CYS A 70 8.51 10.13 -11.84
C CYS A 70 8.40 11.32 -10.89
N PRO A 71 8.56 12.55 -11.40
CA PRO A 71 8.00 13.73 -10.75
C PRO A 71 6.53 13.48 -10.37
N THR A 72 6.16 13.86 -9.15
CA THR A 72 4.89 13.48 -8.54
C THR A 72 4.16 14.70 -7.99
N THR A 73 2.86 14.82 -8.22
CA THR A 73 1.98 15.77 -7.53
C THR A 73 0.97 15.00 -6.69
N VAL A 74 0.79 15.43 -5.45
CA VAL A 74 -0.13 14.82 -4.49
C VAL A 74 -1.38 15.69 -4.33
N VAL A 75 -2.55 15.07 -4.44
CA VAL A 75 -3.88 15.68 -4.19
C VAL A 75 -4.50 15.01 -2.96
N PRO A 76 -4.15 15.43 -1.74
CA PRO A 76 -4.54 14.70 -0.54
C PRO A 76 -6.03 14.88 -0.20
N PHE A 77 -6.62 13.80 0.31
CA PHE A 77 -7.98 13.73 0.83
C PHE A 77 -7.99 13.54 2.35
N PHE A 78 -7.23 12.58 2.90
CA PHE A 78 -7.18 12.28 4.35
C PHE A 78 -5.97 11.41 4.74
N GLY A 79 -5.82 11.17 6.06
CA GLY A 79 -4.83 10.23 6.58
C GLY A 79 -3.39 10.74 6.45
N ASP A 80 -2.50 9.87 5.97
CA ASP A 80 -1.07 10.18 5.77
C ASP A 80 -0.78 10.89 4.44
N GLN A 81 -1.79 11.15 3.62
CA GLN A 81 -1.64 11.73 2.29
C GLN A 81 -1.02 13.14 2.28
N PRO A 82 -1.41 14.08 3.18
CA PRO A 82 -0.75 15.39 3.25
C PRO A 82 0.74 15.27 3.57
N PHE A 83 1.10 14.38 4.50
CA PHE A 83 2.50 14.11 4.85
C PHE A 83 3.29 13.68 3.60
N TRP A 84 2.79 12.72 2.82
CA TRP A 84 3.48 12.30 1.60
C TRP A 84 3.60 13.42 0.56
N GLY A 85 2.58 14.27 0.43
CA GLY A 85 2.64 15.47 -0.41
C GLY A 85 3.73 16.44 0.03
N GLU A 86 3.85 16.70 1.33
CA GLU A 86 4.92 17.53 1.89
C GLU A 86 6.30 16.89 1.68
N ARG A 87 6.45 15.57 1.82
CA ARG A 87 7.73 14.88 1.55
C ARG A 87 8.15 14.99 0.09
N VAL A 88 7.22 14.84 -0.83
CA VAL A 88 7.45 15.01 -2.28
C VAL A 88 7.89 16.46 -2.57
N HIS A 89 7.18 17.44 -2.02
CA HIS A 89 7.50 18.85 -2.20
C HIS A 89 8.87 19.23 -1.60
N ALA A 90 9.14 18.82 -0.36
CA ALA A 90 10.38 19.13 0.35
C ALA A 90 11.62 18.49 -0.31
N ARG A 91 11.45 17.38 -1.03
CA ARG A 91 12.51 16.77 -1.85
C ARG A 91 12.67 17.43 -3.23
N GLY A 92 11.80 18.37 -3.58
CA GLY A 92 11.83 19.09 -4.86
C GLY A 92 11.45 18.24 -6.07
N VAL A 93 10.83 17.08 -5.84
CA VAL A 93 10.40 16.12 -6.90
C VAL A 93 8.92 16.29 -7.26
N GLY A 94 8.30 17.34 -6.74
CA GLY A 94 6.93 17.75 -7.01
C GLY A 94 6.64 19.17 -6.51
N PRO A 95 5.55 19.79 -6.97
CA PRO A 95 5.07 21.06 -6.44
C PRO A 95 4.49 20.86 -5.02
N PRO A 96 4.10 21.94 -4.31
CA PRO A 96 3.28 21.82 -3.11
C PRO A 96 2.04 20.93 -3.38
N PRO A 97 1.59 20.12 -2.40
CA PRO A 97 0.37 19.34 -2.55
C PRO A 97 -0.83 20.26 -2.84
N ILE A 98 -1.80 19.73 -3.57
CA ILE A 98 -3.05 20.45 -3.90
C ILE A 98 -4.17 19.80 -3.08
N PRO A 99 -4.54 20.34 -1.91
CA PRO A 99 -5.69 19.84 -1.15
C PRO A 99 -6.92 19.68 -2.04
N VAL A 100 -7.68 18.60 -1.85
CA VAL A 100 -8.79 18.24 -2.75
C VAL A 100 -9.86 19.34 -2.85
N ASP A 101 -10.12 20.04 -1.75
CA ASP A 101 -11.05 21.17 -1.65
C ASP A 101 -10.56 22.40 -2.42
N GLU A 102 -9.26 22.50 -2.66
CA GLU A 102 -8.66 23.54 -3.46
C GLU A 102 -8.29 23.11 -4.89
N PHE A 103 -8.67 21.90 -5.30
CA PHE A 103 -8.30 21.35 -6.61
C PHE A 103 -8.94 22.15 -7.75
N SER A 104 -8.09 22.82 -8.54
CA SER A 104 -8.51 23.63 -9.67
C SER A 104 -7.69 23.34 -10.93
N LEU A 105 -8.21 23.81 -12.07
CA LEU A 105 -7.53 23.70 -13.36
C LEU A 105 -6.18 24.40 -13.36
N GLU A 106 -6.13 25.62 -12.83
CA GLU A 106 -4.93 26.45 -12.79
C GLU A 106 -3.84 25.77 -11.95
N LYS A 107 -4.20 25.21 -10.79
CA LYS A 107 -3.25 24.48 -9.94
C LYS A 107 -2.75 23.21 -10.60
N LEU A 108 -3.62 22.44 -11.25
CA LEU A 108 -3.21 21.22 -11.94
C LEU A 108 -2.31 21.52 -13.15
N VAL A 109 -2.61 22.55 -13.93
CA VAL A 109 -1.76 22.99 -15.05
C VAL A 109 -0.39 23.41 -14.54
N ALA A 110 -0.33 24.24 -13.50
CA ALA A 110 0.94 24.67 -12.90
C ALA A 110 1.74 23.48 -12.36
N ALA A 111 1.07 22.51 -11.73
CA ALA A 111 1.69 21.29 -11.23
C ALA A 111 2.27 20.41 -12.35
N ILE A 112 1.53 20.21 -13.45
CA ILE A 112 2.01 19.47 -14.62
C ILE A 112 3.24 20.17 -15.21
N GLN A 113 3.18 21.49 -15.43
CA GLN A 113 4.31 22.25 -15.96
C GLN A 113 5.55 22.18 -15.06
N PHE A 114 5.35 22.28 -13.74
CA PHE A 114 6.43 22.10 -12.77
C PHE A 114 7.06 20.71 -12.93
N MET A 115 6.26 19.65 -12.90
CA MET A 115 6.74 18.27 -13.00
C MET A 115 7.47 17.96 -14.30
N LEU A 116 7.10 18.62 -15.40
CA LEU A 116 7.76 18.46 -16.70
C LEU A 116 9.06 19.25 -16.84
N ASN A 117 9.42 20.08 -15.88
CA ASN A 117 10.70 20.78 -15.88
C ASN A 117 11.87 19.76 -15.78
N PRO A 118 12.87 19.80 -16.67
CA PRO A 118 14.00 18.86 -16.67
C PRO A 118 14.72 18.76 -15.32
N SER A 119 14.88 19.87 -14.60
CA SER A 119 15.53 19.88 -13.28
C SER A 119 14.75 19.10 -12.22
N VAL A 120 13.42 19.04 -12.33
CA VAL A 120 12.57 18.24 -11.43
C VAL A 120 12.76 16.75 -11.74
N LYS A 121 12.84 16.40 -13.03
CA LYS A 121 13.13 15.03 -13.46
C LYS A 121 14.51 14.57 -12.98
N GLU A 122 15.54 15.40 -13.08
CA GLU A 122 16.88 15.08 -12.58
C GLU A 122 16.87 14.77 -11.08
N ARG A 123 16.17 15.59 -10.27
CA ARG A 123 16.01 15.32 -8.84
C ARG A 123 15.23 14.02 -8.56
N ALA A 124 14.20 13.74 -9.35
CA ALA A 124 13.45 12.48 -9.23
C ALA A 124 14.33 11.27 -9.55
N VAL A 125 15.22 11.36 -10.54
CA VAL A 125 16.21 10.31 -10.86
C VAL A 125 17.20 10.10 -9.71
N GLN A 126 17.75 11.19 -9.15
CA GLN A 126 18.67 11.11 -8.01
C GLN A 126 18.00 10.46 -6.79
N LEU A 127 16.75 10.82 -6.50
CA LEU A 127 15.98 10.22 -5.41
C LEU A 127 15.67 8.75 -5.66
N ALA A 128 15.31 8.37 -6.89
CA ALA A 128 15.06 6.98 -7.25
C ALA A 128 16.31 6.12 -7.04
N GLU A 129 17.49 6.61 -7.42
CA GLU A 129 18.76 5.91 -7.20
C GLU A 129 19.09 5.78 -5.71
N ALA A 130 18.82 6.81 -4.90
CA ALA A 130 18.95 6.70 -3.45
C ALA A 130 18.04 5.61 -2.87
N ILE A 131 16.76 5.58 -3.26
CA ILE A 131 15.80 4.57 -2.80
C ILE A 131 16.21 3.16 -3.24
N LYS A 132 16.74 3.01 -4.46
CA LYS A 132 17.21 1.72 -4.98
C LYS A 132 18.34 1.11 -4.16
N ASN A 133 19.16 1.96 -3.53
CA ASN A 133 20.27 1.54 -2.68
C ASN A 133 19.84 1.24 -1.23
N GLU A 134 18.55 1.32 -0.90
CA GLU A 134 17.99 0.94 0.39
C GLU A 134 17.38 -0.48 0.34
N ASP A 135 17.54 -1.23 1.43
CA ASP A 135 16.81 -2.50 1.65
C ASP A 135 16.00 -2.42 2.95
N GLY A 136 14.81 -1.84 2.82
CA GLY A 136 13.87 -1.71 3.93
C GLY A 136 13.33 -3.04 4.44
N VAL A 137 13.26 -4.08 3.60
CA VAL A 137 12.75 -5.41 4.01
C VAL A 137 13.76 -6.09 4.92
N THR A 138 15.03 -6.15 4.51
CA THR A 138 16.09 -6.68 5.37
C THR A 138 16.21 -5.87 6.66
N GLY A 139 16.10 -4.54 6.59
CA GLY A 139 16.06 -3.67 7.77
C GLY A 139 14.93 -4.04 8.73
N ALA A 140 13.70 -4.20 8.22
CA ALA A 140 12.54 -4.58 9.00
C ALA A 140 12.68 -5.98 9.62
N VAL A 141 13.16 -6.98 8.86
CA VAL A 141 13.39 -8.34 9.38
C VAL A 141 14.44 -8.33 10.51
N LYS A 142 15.54 -7.57 10.35
CA LYS A 142 16.55 -7.42 11.39
C LYS A 142 15.98 -6.76 12.64
N ALA A 143 15.21 -5.69 12.47
CA ALA A 143 14.54 -5.02 13.59
C ALA A 143 13.55 -5.95 14.30
N PHE A 144 12.69 -6.64 13.55
CA PHE A 144 11.75 -7.61 14.09
C PHE A 144 12.47 -8.69 14.92
N ARG A 145 13.49 -9.35 14.35
CA ARG A 145 14.25 -10.40 15.06
C ARG A 145 14.97 -9.89 16.30
N LYS A 146 15.45 -8.66 16.29
CA LYS A 146 16.11 -8.05 17.46
C LYS A 146 15.14 -7.85 18.63
N HIS A 147 13.88 -7.53 18.34
CA HIS A 147 12.87 -7.19 19.36
C HIS A 147 11.92 -8.35 19.69
N PHE A 148 11.86 -9.37 18.86
CA PHE A 148 11.06 -10.57 19.08
C PHE A 148 11.85 -11.57 19.93
N THR A 149 11.64 -11.55 21.25
CA THR A 149 12.26 -12.50 22.18
C THR A 149 11.53 -13.85 22.14
N LEU A 150 12.24 -14.94 21.84
CA LEU A 150 11.69 -16.30 21.76
C LEU A 150 11.17 -16.87 23.10
N LYS A 151 11.36 -16.17 24.24
CA LYS A 151 10.82 -16.58 25.54
C LYS A 151 9.29 -16.67 25.59
N ASN A 152 8.59 -16.08 24.62
CA ASN A 152 7.13 -16.10 24.52
C ASN A 152 6.58 -17.30 23.69
N LEU A 153 7.44 -18.27 23.35
CA LEU A 153 7.07 -19.46 22.57
C LEU A 153 7.37 -20.77 23.32
N GLU A 154 7.70 -20.72 24.61
CA GLU A 154 7.74 -21.96 25.39
C GLU A 154 6.33 -22.56 25.42
N PRO A 155 6.14 -23.82 24.99
CA PRO A 155 4.85 -24.47 25.09
C PRO A 155 4.42 -24.47 26.56
N GLU A 156 3.15 -24.15 26.81
CA GLU A 156 2.53 -24.38 28.13
C GLU A 156 2.89 -25.80 28.58
N PRO A 157 3.35 -26.00 29.83
CA PRO A 157 3.66 -27.33 30.32
C PRO A 157 2.42 -28.21 30.14
N GLU A 158 2.61 -29.40 29.55
CA GLU A 158 1.51 -30.36 29.42
C GLU A 158 0.90 -30.60 30.80
N PRO A 159 -0.45 -30.62 30.93
CA PRO A 159 -1.08 -30.90 32.21
C PRO A 159 -0.57 -32.24 32.73
N GLU A 160 -0.14 -32.28 33.99
CA GLU A 160 0.33 -33.51 34.61
C GLU A 160 -0.73 -34.61 34.46
N PRO A 161 -0.34 -35.84 34.10
CA PRO A 161 -1.29 -36.92 33.93
C PRO A 161 -2.06 -37.13 35.24
N GLU A 162 -3.39 -37.15 35.17
CA GLU A 162 -4.23 -37.42 36.33
C GLU A 162 -3.79 -38.74 37.00
N PRO A 163 -3.69 -38.78 38.34
CA PRO A 163 -3.23 -39.96 39.03
C PRO A 163 -4.14 -41.15 38.72
N GLU A 164 -3.53 -42.19 38.18
CA GLU A 164 -4.18 -43.43 37.78
C GLU A 164 -4.95 -44.00 38.98
N GLN A 165 -6.29 -43.97 38.91
CA GLN A 165 -7.13 -44.59 39.92
C GLN A 165 -6.96 -46.11 39.83
N LEU A 166 -6.20 -46.68 40.76
CA LEU A 166 -6.03 -48.13 40.92
C LEU A 166 -7.42 -48.80 41.01
N PRO A 167 -7.72 -49.80 40.16
CA PRO A 167 -8.99 -50.49 40.24
C PRO A 167 -9.08 -51.27 41.56
N PRO A 168 -10.28 -51.40 42.15
CA PRO A 168 -10.45 -52.10 43.42
C PRO A 168 -10.05 -53.57 43.25
N ARG A 169 -9.21 -54.06 44.17
CA ARG A 169 -8.80 -55.47 44.20
C ARG A 169 -10.03 -56.36 44.40
N SER A 170 -10.36 -57.14 43.37
CA SER A 170 -11.36 -58.21 43.47
C SER A 170 -10.85 -59.30 44.41
N SER A 171 -11.54 -59.53 45.54
CA SER A 171 -11.33 -60.74 46.33
C SER A 171 -11.95 -61.94 45.61
N LEU A 172 -11.11 -62.93 45.33
CA LEU A 172 -11.52 -64.19 44.74
C LEU A 172 -12.21 -65.09 45.77
N LEU A 173 -13.37 -65.60 45.34
CA LEU A 173 -13.97 -66.91 45.61
C LEU A 173 -14.59 -67.20 46.99
N SER A 174 -15.90 -67.43 46.97
CA SER A 174 -16.47 -68.64 47.59
C SER A 174 -17.71 -69.12 46.85
N ILE A 175 -17.65 -70.37 46.39
CA ILE A 175 -18.71 -71.13 45.73
C ILE A 175 -19.57 -71.81 46.82
N ARG A 176 -20.90 -71.67 46.74
CA ARG A 176 -21.93 -72.65 47.16
C ARG A 176 -23.32 -72.13 46.74
N HIS A 177 -23.91 -72.60 45.64
CA HIS A 177 -24.84 -73.74 45.53
C HIS A 177 -26.24 -73.52 46.15
N CYS A 178 -27.27 -73.66 45.28
CA CYS A 178 -28.56 -74.35 45.49
C CYS A 178 -29.90 -73.54 45.48
N PHE A 179 -30.74 -73.91 44.48
CA PHE A 179 -32.23 -73.93 44.36
C PHE A 179 -33.02 -72.60 44.49
N GLY A 180 -34.05 -72.29 43.69
CA GLY A 180 -34.83 -73.04 42.70
C GLY A 180 -35.92 -72.15 42.06
N CYS A 181 -36.59 -72.67 41.03
CA CYS A 181 -37.67 -72.03 40.27
C CYS A 181 -38.98 -71.85 41.06
N SER A 182 -39.69 -70.73 40.84
CA SER A 182 -41.06 -70.62 40.26
C SER A 182 -41.50 -69.15 40.26
#